data_AF-A0A917VZW9-F1
#
_entry.id   AF-A0A917VZW9-F1
#
_cell.length_a   1.000
_cell.length_b   1.000
_cell.length_c   1.000
_cell.angle_alpha   90.00
_cell.angle_beta   90.00
_cell.angle_gamma   90.00
#
_symmetry.space_group_name_H-M   'P 1'
#
loop_
_entity.id
_entity.type
_entity.pdbx_description
1 polymer ?
#
loop_
_entity_poly.entity_id
_entity_poly.type
_entity_poly.pdbx_seq_one_letter_code
_entity_poly.pdbx_strand_id
1 'polypeptide(L)'
;MTADPTPIEKLIIGRDDLVDVPQSWQVSEQRLLAKGAVTSFAEETVLTPDGEELRRQFTLHPGAVGIIAIDDQDRVALVRQYRHPVRHRLIEPPAGLLDVEGEAYVLAAQRELAEEVGLAATDWRVLAEEFTSPGGLAESMRMFLARGLSQVPAPDGFVKHGEEAHMDTVWAGLDDLVDGVLGGRLHSPTLITGVLSAWAAKTRGGFDSLRPADAPWPAREELLRRQTVY
;
A
#
# COMPACT_ATOMS: atom_id res chain seq x y z
N MET A 1 46.70 -15.24 -17.93
CA MET A 1 45.89 -16.06 -17.00
C MET A 1 44.79 -15.16 -16.47
N THR A 2 43.63 -15.18 -17.11
CA THR A 2 42.40 -14.63 -16.54
C THR A 2 41.96 -15.62 -15.48
N ALA A 3 41.91 -15.21 -14.21
CA ALA A 3 41.34 -16.05 -13.17
C ALA A 3 39.88 -16.32 -13.53
N ASP A 4 39.48 -17.59 -13.56
CA ASP A 4 38.07 -17.92 -13.70
C ASP A 4 37.30 -17.28 -12.53
N PRO A 5 36.15 -16.63 -12.79
CA PRO A 5 35.38 -16.01 -11.73
C PRO A 5 34.93 -17.08 -10.74
N THR A 6 35.22 -16.85 -9.46
CA THR A 6 34.76 -17.71 -8.37
C THR A 6 33.23 -17.86 -8.48
N PRO A 7 32.68 -19.08 -8.46
CA PRO A 7 31.24 -19.27 -8.52
C PRO A 7 30.57 -18.55 -7.35
N ILE A 8 29.59 -17.68 -7.65
CA ILE A 8 28.74 -17.08 -6.62
C ILE A 8 27.88 -18.20 -6.05
N GLU A 9 28.10 -18.54 -4.78
CA GLU A 9 27.25 -19.47 -4.06
C GLU A 9 25.85 -18.84 -3.93
N LYS A 10 24.84 -19.56 -4.43
CA LYS A 10 23.46 -19.10 -4.40
C LYS A 10 22.83 -19.54 -3.08
N LEU A 11 22.50 -18.58 -2.22
CA LEU A 11 21.62 -18.83 -1.09
C LEU A 11 20.18 -19.00 -1.60
N ILE A 12 19.58 -20.17 -1.37
CA ILE A 12 18.17 -20.45 -1.67
C ILE A 12 17.43 -20.50 -0.34
N ILE A 13 16.51 -19.56 -0.13
CA ILE A 13 15.70 -19.47 1.08
C ILE A 13 14.49 -20.42 0.94
N GLY A 14 14.20 -21.18 2.01
CA GLY A 14 13.06 -22.10 2.06
C GLY A 14 11.72 -21.36 2.12
N ARG A 15 10.62 -22.05 1.78
CA ARG A 15 9.28 -21.46 1.81
C ARG A 15 8.91 -20.87 3.18
N ASP A 16 9.23 -21.58 4.25
CA ASP A 16 8.86 -21.18 5.61
C ASP A 16 9.75 -20.05 6.15
N ASP A 17 10.88 -19.78 5.47
CA ASP A 17 11.80 -18.68 5.76
C ASP A 17 11.48 -17.42 4.93
N LEU A 18 10.43 -17.43 4.11
CA LEU A 18 9.94 -16.26 3.36
C LEU A 18 9.13 -15.34 4.29
N VAL A 19 9.83 -14.74 5.26
CA VAL A 19 9.26 -13.83 6.24
C VAL A 19 10.18 -12.63 6.46
N ASP A 20 9.59 -11.43 6.44
CA ASP A 20 10.30 -10.23 6.88
C ASP A 20 10.43 -10.25 8.40
N VAL A 21 11.66 -10.06 8.89
CA VAL A 21 11.95 -10.05 10.33
C VAL A 21 12.18 -8.61 10.78
N PRO A 22 11.47 -8.13 11.81
CA PRO A 22 11.71 -6.80 12.34
C PRO A 22 13.11 -6.73 12.97
N GLN A 23 13.93 -5.78 12.53
CA GLN A 23 15.28 -5.57 13.04
C GLN A 23 15.53 -4.08 13.25
N SER A 24 16.16 -3.71 14.36
CA SER A 24 16.59 -2.33 14.64
C SER A 24 18.11 -2.25 14.77
N TRP A 25 18.65 -1.13 14.31
CA TRP A 25 20.01 -0.70 14.61
C TRP A 25 19.96 0.38 15.68
N GLN A 26 21.05 0.57 16.42
CA GLN A 26 21.11 1.63 17.41
C GLN A 26 21.05 2.99 16.72
N VAL A 27 20.10 3.83 17.13
CA VAL A 27 19.98 5.21 16.66
C VAL A 27 20.72 6.11 17.65
N SER A 28 21.72 6.86 17.18
CA SER A 28 22.51 7.77 18.00
C SER A 28 22.03 9.22 17.93
N GLU A 29 21.35 9.59 16.83
CA GLU A 29 20.79 10.91 16.63
C GLU A 29 19.54 10.85 15.74
N GLN A 30 18.55 11.71 16.03
CA GLN A 30 17.32 11.85 15.25
C GLN A 30 17.01 13.33 15.06
N ARG A 31 16.57 13.71 13.85
CA ARG A 31 16.23 15.09 13.51
C ARG A 31 15.06 15.14 12.53
N LEU A 32 14.08 15.99 12.83
CA LEU A 32 13.07 16.40 11.87
C LEU A 32 13.63 17.53 11.01
N LEU A 33 13.85 17.26 9.71
CA LEU A 33 14.41 18.23 8.77
C LEU A 33 13.33 19.16 8.20
N ALA A 34 12.12 18.64 7.97
CA ALA A 34 10.98 19.44 7.51
C ALA A 34 9.65 18.80 7.93
N LYS A 35 8.65 19.65 8.19
CA LYS A 35 7.27 19.23 8.48
C LYS A 35 6.34 19.66 7.35
N GLY A 36 5.65 18.69 6.75
CA GLY A 36 4.58 18.94 5.77
C GLY A 36 3.19 18.76 6.37
N ALA A 37 2.16 18.92 5.53
CA ALA A 37 0.76 18.76 5.93
C ALA A 37 0.38 17.28 6.17
N VAL A 38 0.86 16.38 5.31
CA VAL A 38 0.61 14.92 5.39
C VAL A 38 1.87 14.17 5.81
N THR A 39 2.99 14.51 5.20
CA THR A 39 4.28 13.82 5.40
C THR A 39 5.31 14.73 6.04
N SER A 40 6.29 14.13 6.71
CA SER A 40 7.44 14.84 7.29
C SER A 40 8.75 14.25 6.76
N PHE A 41 9.82 15.04 6.71
CA PHE A 41 11.14 14.57 6.27
C PHE A 41 12.10 14.53 7.45
N ALA A 42 12.68 13.35 7.71
CA ALA A 42 13.50 13.07 8.88
C ALA A 42 14.90 12.57 8.48
N GLU A 43 15.84 12.72 9.40
CA GLU A 43 17.19 12.17 9.34
C GLU A 43 17.51 11.44 10.64
N GLU A 44 18.08 10.24 10.53
CA GLU A 44 18.62 9.47 11.63
C GLU A 44 20.08 9.11 11.38
N THR A 45 20.87 9.15 12.45
CA THR A 45 22.21 8.56 12.49
C THR A 45 22.11 7.20 13.17
N VAL A 46 22.47 6.14 12.45
CA VAL A 46 22.39 4.74 12.91
C VAL A 46 23.76 4.08 12.93
N LEU A 47 23.97 3.17 13.88
CA LEU A 47 25.16 2.34 13.97
C LEU A 47 24.87 0.95 13.39
N THR A 48 25.61 0.57 12.35
CA THR A 48 25.56 -0.79 11.80
C THR A 48 26.02 -1.83 12.83
N PRO A 49 25.72 -3.14 12.63
CA PRO A 49 26.23 -4.20 13.51
C PRO A 49 27.76 -4.23 13.64
N ASP A 50 28.47 -3.74 12.61
CA ASP A 50 29.93 -3.67 12.59
C ASP A 50 30.49 -2.36 13.19
N GLY A 51 29.61 -1.47 13.66
CA GLY A 51 29.96 -0.20 14.31
C GLY A 51 30.16 0.99 13.39
N GLU A 52 29.95 0.84 12.08
CA GLU A 52 29.95 1.97 11.13
C GLU A 52 28.74 2.89 11.38
N GLU A 53 28.97 4.19 11.36
CA GLU A 53 27.92 5.22 11.42
C GLU A 53 27.36 5.50 10.02
N LEU A 54 26.04 5.43 9.88
CA LEU A 54 25.32 5.75 8.65
C LEU A 54 24.25 6.81 8.91
N ARG A 55 24.10 7.75 7.98
CA ARG A 55 22.99 8.70 7.98
C ARG A 55 21.90 8.25 7.03
N ARG A 56 20.67 8.21 7.52
CA ARG A 56 19.48 7.81 6.77
C ARG A 56 18.47 8.94 6.77
N GLN A 57 18.15 9.41 5.56
CA GLN A 57 17.09 10.37 5.35
C GLN A 57 15.88 9.66 4.75
N PHE A 58 14.70 9.95 5.28
CA PHE A 58 13.46 9.31 4.84
C PHE A 58 12.25 10.19 5.13
N THR A 59 11.17 9.89 4.43
CA THR A 59 9.87 10.54 4.61
C THR A 59 9.02 9.72 5.57
N LEU A 60 8.51 10.37 6.61
CA LEU A 60 7.47 9.86 7.49
C LEU A 60 6.10 10.00 6.81
N HIS A 61 5.29 8.95 6.89
CA HIS A 61 3.95 8.89 6.30
C HIS A 61 2.98 8.21 7.28
N PRO A 62 1.73 8.68 7.42
CA PRO A 62 0.75 8.07 8.32
C PRO A 62 0.42 6.60 7.94
N GLY A 63 0.69 6.24 6.69
CA GLY A 63 0.24 4.99 6.07
C GLY A 63 -1.14 5.16 5.44
N ALA A 64 -1.58 4.13 4.74
CA ALA A 64 -2.81 4.19 3.96
C ALA A 64 -3.46 2.80 3.83
N VAL A 65 -4.69 2.82 3.33
CA VAL A 65 -5.43 1.64 2.88
C VAL A 65 -5.84 1.84 1.42
N GLY A 66 -5.93 0.74 0.67
CA GLY A 66 -6.42 0.73 -0.71
C GLY A 66 -7.43 -0.39 -0.93
N ILE A 67 -8.36 -0.24 -1.87
CA ILE A 67 -9.47 -1.17 -2.04
C ILE A 67 -9.55 -1.69 -3.49
N ILE A 68 -9.43 -3.00 -3.65
CA ILE A 68 -9.83 -3.69 -4.87
C ILE A 68 -11.29 -4.13 -4.69
N ALA A 69 -12.21 -3.27 -5.12
CA ALA A 69 -13.65 -3.57 -5.12
C ALA A 69 -14.02 -4.25 -6.44
N ILE A 70 -14.35 -5.54 -6.38
CA ILE A 70 -14.63 -6.37 -7.57
C ILE A 70 -16.09 -6.84 -7.59
N ASP A 71 -16.75 -6.70 -8.74
CA ASP A 71 -18.12 -7.15 -8.94
C ASP A 71 -18.20 -8.61 -9.44
N ASP A 72 -19.43 -9.13 -9.57
CA ASP A 72 -19.70 -10.49 -10.03
C ASP A 72 -19.32 -10.74 -11.50
N GLN A 73 -18.96 -9.69 -12.24
CA GLN A 73 -18.49 -9.72 -13.62
C GLN A 73 -16.97 -9.54 -13.71
N ASP A 74 -16.26 -9.66 -12.59
CA ASP A 74 -14.81 -9.50 -12.47
C ASP A 74 -14.30 -8.13 -12.91
N ARG A 75 -15.13 -7.09 -12.77
CA ARG A 75 -14.72 -5.70 -12.99
C ARG A 75 -14.35 -5.05 -11.68
N VAL A 76 -13.28 -4.28 -11.70
CA VAL A 76 -12.78 -3.54 -10.54
C VAL A 76 -13.22 -2.08 -10.64
N ALA A 77 -13.80 -1.55 -9.56
CA ALA A 77 -14.07 -0.13 -9.42
C ALA A 77 -12.77 0.62 -9.08
N LEU A 78 -12.47 1.65 -9.86
CA LEU A 78 -11.21 2.38 -9.82
C LEU A 78 -11.48 3.88 -9.93
N VAL A 79 -10.44 4.66 -9.67
CA VAL A 79 -10.41 6.09 -9.91
C VAL A 79 -9.36 6.44 -10.97
N ARG A 80 -9.57 7.54 -11.67
CA ARG A 80 -8.57 8.17 -12.53
C ARG A 80 -8.20 9.53 -11.97
N GLN A 81 -7.04 9.61 -11.34
CA GLN A 81 -6.61 10.78 -10.57
C GLN A 81 -5.30 11.34 -11.13
N TYR A 82 -5.19 12.67 -11.18
CA TYR A 82 -3.91 13.32 -11.44
C TYR A 82 -3.04 13.25 -10.18
N ARG A 83 -1.83 12.72 -10.32
CA ARG A 83 -0.81 12.74 -9.27
C ARG A 83 0.27 13.73 -9.66
N HIS A 84 0.32 14.86 -8.96
CA HIS A 84 1.31 15.89 -9.25
C HIS A 84 2.74 15.34 -9.24
N PRO A 85 3.26 14.61 -8.24
CA PRO A 85 4.67 14.21 -8.18
C PRO A 85 5.20 13.54 -9.45
N VAL A 86 4.39 12.69 -10.09
CA VAL A 86 4.74 12.01 -11.35
C VAL A 86 4.21 12.72 -12.59
N ARG A 87 3.34 13.73 -12.45
CA ARG A 87 2.71 14.51 -13.54
C ARG A 87 1.84 13.65 -14.49
N HIS A 88 1.22 12.60 -13.96
CA HIS A 88 0.37 11.69 -14.74
C HIS A 88 -1.04 11.63 -14.15
N ARG A 89 -2.02 11.33 -15.01
CA ARG A 89 -3.29 10.77 -14.57
C ARG A 89 -3.14 9.26 -14.46
N LEU A 90 -3.17 8.75 -13.25
CA LEU A 90 -3.06 7.33 -12.97
C LEU A 90 -4.45 6.73 -12.82
N ILE A 91 -4.59 5.47 -13.23
CA ILE A 91 -5.70 4.63 -12.82
C ILE A 91 -5.26 3.99 -11.51
N GLU A 92 -6.07 4.11 -10.46
CA GLU A 92 -5.74 3.67 -9.10
C GLU A 92 -6.98 3.04 -8.44
N PRO A 93 -6.81 2.09 -7.52
CA PRO A 93 -7.89 1.70 -6.63
C PRO A 93 -8.28 2.87 -5.71
N PRO A 94 -9.52 2.91 -5.20
CA PRO A 94 -9.86 3.82 -4.13
C PRO A 94 -8.93 3.62 -2.93
N ALA A 95 -8.51 4.71 -2.29
CA ALA A 95 -7.52 4.66 -1.23
C ALA A 95 -7.59 5.88 -0.31
N GLY A 96 -7.18 5.71 0.94
CA GLY A 96 -7.14 6.81 1.90
C GLY A 96 -6.11 6.64 2.99
N LEU A 97 -5.81 7.75 3.65
CA LEU A 97 -4.79 7.82 4.70
C LEU A 97 -5.32 7.21 6.00
N LEU A 98 -4.38 6.75 6.83
CA LEU A 98 -4.65 6.30 8.19
C LEU A 98 -4.34 7.42 9.19
N ASP A 99 -5.14 8.48 9.15
CA ASP A 99 -4.97 9.71 9.92
C ASP A 99 -5.99 9.89 11.07
N VAL A 100 -6.94 8.96 11.21
CA VAL A 100 -7.89 8.89 12.33
C VAL A 100 -7.36 7.96 13.42
N GLU A 101 -7.08 8.51 14.60
CA GLU A 101 -6.54 7.74 15.72
C GLU A 101 -7.50 6.65 16.20
N GLY A 102 -6.99 5.41 16.31
CA GLY A 102 -7.75 4.26 16.79
C GLY A 102 -8.80 3.71 15.82
N GLU A 103 -8.95 4.27 14.62
CA GLU A 103 -9.85 3.74 13.59
C GLU A 103 -9.35 2.37 13.10
N ALA A 104 -10.26 1.39 13.02
CA ALA A 104 -9.94 0.10 12.45
C ALA A 104 -9.70 0.24 10.94
N TYR A 105 -8.63 -0.37 10.42
CA TYR A 105 -8.21 -0.21 9.02
C TYR A 105 -9.31 -0.54 7.99
N VAL A 106 -10.17 -1.52 8.29
CA VAL A 106 -11.31 -1.85 7.42
C VAL A 106 -12.39 -0.76 7.41
N LEU A 107 -12.58 -0.04 8.52
CA LEU A 107 -13.53 1.07 8.59
C LEU A 107 -13.04 2.26 7.77
N ALA A 108 -11.74 2.58 7.85
CA ALA A 108 -11.11 3.54 6.95
C ALA A 108 -11.35 3.15 5.48
N ALA A 109 -11.08 1.89 5.12
CA ALA A 109 -11.28 1.40 3.76
C ALA A 109 -12.75 1.45 3.29
N GLN A 110 -13.71 1.18 4.17
CA GLN A 110 -15.14 1.28 3.89
C GLN A 110 -15.58 2.73 3.65
N ARG A 111 -15.07 3.66 4.47
CA ARG A 111 -15.33 5.09 4.32
C ARG A 111 -14.82 5.59 2.96
N GLU A 112 -13.57 5.29 2.63
CA GLU A 112 -12.96 5.71 1.35
C GLU A 112 -13.68 5.12 0.13
N LEU A 113 -14.10 3.85 0.21
CA LEU A 113 -14.89 3.22 -0.86
C LEU A 113 -16.23 3.95 -1.09
N ALA A 114 -16.90 4.36 -0.02
CA ALA A 114 -18.14 5.12 -0.12
C ALA A 114 -17.91 6.54 -0.65
N GLU A 115 -16.86 7.22 -0.19
CA GLU A 115 -16.53 8.60 -0.54
C GLU A 115 -16.04 8.75 -1.99
N GLU A 116 -15.11 7.90 -2.43
CA GLU A 116 -14.45 8.08 -3.72
C GLU A 116 -15.26 7.54 -4.90
N VAL A 117 -15.95 6.41 -4.70
CA VAL A 117 -16.64 5.67 -5.77
C VAL A 117 -18.10 5.33 -5.47
N GLY A 118 -18.66 5.72 -4.32
CA GLY A 118 -20.09 5.57 -4.02
C GLY A 118 -20.53 4.11 -3.84
N LEU A 119 -19.65 3.27 -3.29
CA LEU A 119 -19.90 1.84 -3.12
C LEU A 119 -19.81 1.41 -1.66
N ALA A 120 -20.59 0.40 -1.32
CA ALA A 120 -20.43 -0.43 -0.13
C ALA A 120 -20.21 -1.89 -0.54
N ALA A 121 -19.77 -2.71 0.40
CA ALA A 121 -19.47 -4.12 0.18
C ALA A 121 -19.82 -4.95 1.41
N THR A 122 -20.21 -6.20 1.19
CA THR A 122 -20.65 -7.12 2.25
C THR A 122 -19.59 -8.15 2.65
N ASP A 123 -18.56 -8.35 1.82
CA ASP A 123 -17.42 -9.23 2.10
C ASP A 123 -16.11 -8.46 1.94
N TRP A 124 -15.33 -8.43 3.02
CA TRP A 124 -14.06 -7.72 3.12
C TRP A 124 -12.96 -8.69 3.54
N ARG A 125 -11.82 -8.63 2.85
CA ARG A 125 -10.64 -9.46 3.14
C ARG A 125 -9.37 -8.63 3.04
N VAL A 126 -8.34 -8.98 3.81
CA VAL A 126 -7.02 -8.42 3.57
C VAL A 126 -6.42 -9.09 2.34
N LEU A 127 -6.09 -8.28 1.34
CA LEU A 127 -5.59 -8.73 0.05
C LEU A 127 -4.06 -8.78 0.02
N ALA A 128 -3.42 -7.67 0.38
CA ALA A 128 -1.98 -7.52 0.41
C ALA A 128 -1.56 -6.45 1.42
N GLU A 129 -0.32 -6.52 1.88
CA GLU A 129 0.32 -5.50 2.70
C GLU A 129 1.69 -5.21 2.09
N GLU A 130 2.06 -3.94 2.01
CA GLU A 130 3.32 -3.52 1.43
C GLU A 130 3.92 -2.33 2.16
N PHE A 131 5.25 -2.24 2.12
CA PHE A 131 5.95 -0.98 2.30
C PHE A 131 6.19 -0.42 0.90
N THR A 132 5.65 0.76 0.60
CA THR A 132 5.57 1.26 -0.78
C THR A 132 6.93 1.60 -1.38
N SER A 133 7.85 2.15 -0.57
CA SER A 133 9.22 2.47 -0.98
C SER A 133 10.19 2.44 0.22
N PRO A 134 10.50 1.25 0.79
CA PRO A 134 11.15 1.10 2.10
C PRO A 134 12.58 1.66 2.19
N GLY A 135 13.21 1.98 1.06
CA GLY A 135 14.52 2.65 1.03
C GLY A 135 14.50 4.12 1.45
N GLY A 136 13.33 4.78 1.48
CA GLY A 136 13.23 6.21 1.78
C GLY A 136 11.86 6.72 2.21
N LEU A 137 10.85 5.85 2.30
CA LEU A 137 9.52 6.20 2.73
C LEU A 137 9.06 5.21 3.80
N ALA A 138 8.72 5.74 4.96
CA ALA A 138 8.20 4.99 6.10
C ALA A 138 6.67 4.88 6.02
N GLU A 139 6.17 4.56 4.83
CA GLU A 139 4.75 4.31 4.55
C GLU A 139 4.48 2.80 4.55
N SER A 140 3.45 2.40 5.28
CA SER A 140 2.84 1.07 5.17
C SER A 140 1.47 1.19 4.51
N MET A 141 1.18 0.32 3.55
CA MET A 141 -0.10 0.25 2.83
C MET A 141 -0.74 -1.12 3.03
N ARG A 142 -2.05 -1.14 3.29
CA ARG A 142 -2.85 -2.38 3.35
C ARG A 142 -3.93 -2.33 2.27
N MET A 143 -3.85 -3.27 1.34
CA MET A 143 -4.85 -3.48 0.32
C MET A 143 -5.94 -4.41 0.83
N PHE A 144 -7.20 -4.01 0.65
CA PHE A 144 -8.38 -4.80 0.92
C PHE A 144 -9.02 -5.29 -0.39
N LEU A 145 -9.60 -6.48 -0.33
CA LEU A 145 -10.56 -6.95 -1.32
C LEU A 145 -11.97 -6.67 -0.78
N ALA A 146 -12.83 -6.10 -1.61
CA ALA A 146 -14.24 -5.85 -1.31
C ALA A 146 -15.14 -6.54 -2.36
N ARG A 147 -16.12 -7.33 -1.92
CA ARG A 147 -17.09 -8.05 -2.76
C ARG A 147 -18.52 -7.90 -2.27
N GLY A 148 -19.48 -8.31 -3.10
CA GLY A 148 -20.90 -8.14 -2.81
C GLY A 148 -21.26 -6.66 -2.80
N LEU A 149 -20.89 -5.98 -3.89
CA LEU A 149 -20.94 -4.53 -4.01
C LEU A 149 -22.37 -4.00 -4.15
N SER A 150 -22.65 -2.86 -3.54
CA SER A 150 -23.90 -2.12 -3.70
C SER A 150 -23.61 -0.62 -3.78
N GLN A 151 -24.51 0.12 -4.44
CA GLN A 151 -24.42 1.58 -4.48
C GLN A 151 -24.86 2.17 -3.15
N VAL A 152 -24.13 3.19 -2.69
CA VAL A 152 -24.50 4.01 -1.55
C VAL A 152 -24.39 5.49 -1.92
N PRO A 153 -25.23 6.36 -1.34
CA PRO A 153 -25.03 7.79 -1.48
C PRO A 153 -23.68 8.19 -0.88
N ALA A 154 -23.07 9.24 -1.43
CA ALA A 154 -21.92 9.86 -0.78
C ALA A 154 -22.32 10.29 0.66
N PRO A 155 -21.41 10.20 1.64
CA PRO A 155 -21.69 10.65 3.00
C PRO A 155 -22.16 12.11 3.04
N ASP A 156 -23.07 12.42 3.97
CA ASP A 156 -23.60 13.77 4.14
C ASP A 156 -22.46 14.77 4.38
N GLY A 157 -22.40 15.82 3.54
CA GLY A 157 -21.38 16.86 3.64
C GLY A 157 -20.03 16.52 2.99
N PHE A 158 -19.87 15.33 2.40
CA PHE A 158 -18.67 15.00 1.64
C PHE A 158 -18.64 15.77 0.32
N VAL A 159 -17.59 16.58 0.12
CA VAL A 159 -17.34 17.32 -1.12
C VAL A 159 -15.91 17.02 -1.54
N LYS A 160 -15.73 16.49 -2.74
CA LYS A 160 -14.39 16.28 -3.31
C LYS A 160 -13.68 17.62 -3.45
N HIS A 161 -12.45 17.73 -2.95
CA HIS A 161 -11.66 18.95 -2.98
C HIS A 161 -10.32 18.75 -3.72
N GLY A 162 -9.73 19.85 -4.21
CA GLY A 162 -8.41 19.80 -4.85
C GLY A 162 -8.35 18.87 -6.06
N GLU A 163 -7.38 17.95 -6.07
CA GLU A 163 -7.18 16.98 -7.16
C GLU A 163 -8.35 15.97 -7.28
N GLU A 164 -9.02 15.66 -6.18
CA GLU A 164 -10.17 14.73 -6.14
C GLU A 164 -11.41 15.30 -6.83
N ALA A 165 -11.56 16.63 -6.87
CA ALA A 165 -12.67 17.28 -7.58
C ALA A 165 -12.67 17.00 -9.10
N HIS A 166 -11.54 16.55 -9.64
CA HIS A 166 -11.35 16.21 -11.05
C HIS A 166 -11.16 14.71 -11.28
N MET A 167 -11.47 13.89 -10.28
CA MET A 167 -11.30 12.45 -10.30
C MET A 167 -12.51 11.76 -10.94
N ASP A 168 -12.25 10.94 -11.95
CA ASP A 168 -13.27 10.11 -12.59
C ASP A 168 -13.34 8.74 -11.90
N THR A 169 -14.55 8.21 -11.68
CA THR A 169 -14.74 6.79 -11.35
C THR A 169 -14.77 5.98 -12.65
N VAL A 170 -13.98 4.91 -12.72
CA VAL A 170 -13.88 4.03 -13.89
C VAL A 170 -13.97 2.56 -13.48
N TRP A 171 -14.37 1.70 -14.42
CA TRP A 171 -14.44 0.26 -14.23
C TRP A 171 -13.64 -0.45 -15.31
N ALA A 172 -12.91 -1.50 -14.96
CA ALA A 172 -12.15 -2.31 -15.91
C ALA A 172 -12.14 -3.78 -15.48
N GLY A 173 -12.11 -4.70 -16.45
CA GLY A 173 -11.98 -6.13 -16.17
C GLY A 173 -10.65 -6.44 -15.48
N LEU A 174 -10.64 -7.37 -14.54
CA LEU A 174 -9.44 -7.77 -13.80
C LEU A 174 -8.32 -8.23 -14.75
N ASP A 175 -8.65 -9.03 -15.77
CA ASP A 175 -7.66 -9.51 -16.74
C ASP A 175 -7.11 -8.37 -17.62
N ASP A 176 -7.95 -7.41 -18.03
CA ASP A 176 -7.50 -6.23 -18.80
C ASP A 176 -6.52 -5.36 -17.98
N LEU A 177 -6.75 -5.28 -16.67
CA LEU A 177 -5.86 -4.57 -15.75
C LEU A 177 -4.52 -5.30 -15.61
N VAL A 178 -4.53 -6.62 -15.48
CA VAL A 178 -3.32 -7.44 -15.48
C VAL A 178 -2.53 -7.25 -16.77
N ASP A 179 -3.20 -7.32 -17.92
CA ASP A 179 -2.58 -7.07 -19.23
C ASP A 179 -2.03 -5.64 -19.35
N GLY A 180 -2.72 -4.65 -18.76
CA GLY A 180 -2.24 -3.27 -18.68
C GLY A 180 -0.99 -3.12 -17.83
N VAL A 181 -0.91 -3.82 -16.70
CA VAL A 181 0.27 -3.85 -15.82
C VAL A 181 1.45 -4.54 -16.52
N LEU A 182 1.25 -5.77 -17.00
CA LEU A 182 2.30 -6.55 -17.65
C LEU A 182 2.77 -5.93 -18.98
N GLY A 183 1.87 -5.21 -19.65
CA GLY A 183 2.18 -4.45 -20.86
C GLY A 183 2.83 -3.08 -20.61
N GLY A 184 3.11 -2.70 -19.36
CA GLY A 184 3.76 -1.42 -19.03
C GLY A 184 2.91 -0.18 -19.32
N ARG A 185 1.58 -0.30 -19.26
CA ARG A 185 0.64 0.82 -19.44
C ARG A 185 0.16 1.40 -18.11
N LEU A 186 0.22 0.59 -17.04
CA LEU A 186 -0.27 0.92 -15.71
C LEU A 186 0.89 0.91 -14.72
N HIS A 187 1.05 2.00 -13.97
CA HIS A 187 2.27 2.27 -13.19
C HIS A 187 2.02 2.60 -11.71
N SER A 188 0.75 2.75 -11.29
CA SER A 188 0.45 3.01 -9.89
C SER A 188 0.81 1.79 -9.04
N PRO A 189 1.63 1.92 -7.99
CA PRO A 189 2.07 0.79 -7.17
C PRO A 189 0.88 0.08 -6.52
N THR A 190 -0.09 0.84 -6.01
CA THR A 190 -1.28 0.29 -5.33
C THR A 190 -2.17 -0.48 -6.32
N LEU A 191 -2.29 0.00 -7.56
CA LEU A 191 -2.99 -0.73 -8.61
C LEU A 191 -2.25 -2.02 -8.97
N ILE A 192 -0.93 -1.95 -9.19
CA ILE A 192 -0.11 -3.11 -9.55
C ILE A 192 -0.20 -4.19 -8.46
N THR A 193 0.07 -3.82 -7.21
CA THR A 193 0.00 -4.73 -6.07
C THR A 193 -1.41 -5.28 -5.92
N GLY A 194 -2.43 -4.43 -5.86
CA GLY A 194 -3.81 -4.86 -5.66
C GLY A 194 -4.33 -5.78 -6.77
N VAL A 195 -4.16 -5.41 -8.04
CA VAL A 195 -4.66 -6.20 -9.19
C VAL A 195 -3.95 -7.53 -9.30
N LEU A 196 -2.61 -7.55 -9.20
CA LEU A 196 -1.85 -8.80 -9.31
C LEU A 196 -2.12 -9.73 -8.12
N SER A 197 -2.29 -9.19 -6.91
CA SER A 197 -2.70 -9.98 -5.74
C SER A 197 -4.11 -10.54 -5.90
N ALA A 198 -5.07 -9.75 -6.40
CA ALA A 198 -6.44 -10.22 -6.63
C ALA A 198 -6.48 -11.33 -7.70
N TRP A 199 -5.78 -11.12 -8.81
CA TRP A 199 -5.66 -12.12 -9.87
C TRP A 199 -5.03 -13.43 -9.37
N ALA A 200 -3.96 -13.34 -8.58
CA ALA A 200 -3.29 -14.52 -8.01
C ALA A 200 -4.18 -15.26 -6.99
N ALA A 201 -4.87 -14.52 -6.11
CA ALA A 201 -5.78 -15.10 -5.13
C ALA A 201 -6.92 -15.86 -5.83
N LYS A 202 -7.56 -15.22 -6.82
CA LYS A 202 -8.62 -15.81 -7.63
C LYS A 202 -8.18 -17.10 -8.33
N THR A 203 -7.00 -17.07 -8.96
CA THR A 203 -6.51 -18.18 -9.79
C THR A 203 -6.02 -19.38 -8.98
N ARG A 204 -5.58 -19.19 -7.73
CA ARG A 204 -5.01 -20.26 -6.91
C ARG A 204 -6.03 -20.87 -5.95
N GLY A 205 -6.44 -20.12 -4.94
CA GLY A 205 -7.22 -20.62 -3.80
C GLY A 205 -8.62 -20.03 -3.71
N GLY A 206 -8.99 -19.13 -4.63
CA GLY A 206 -10.18 -18.29 -4.52
C GLY A 206 -10.03 -17.23 -3.42
N PHE A 207 -10.90 -16.23 -3.45
CA PHE A 207 -10.85 -15.11 -2.51
C PHE A 207 -11.14 -15.51 -1.06
N ASP A 208 -11.84 -16.63 -0.83
CA ASP A 208 -12.15 -17.11 0.52
C ASP A 208 -10.91 -17.64 1.27
N SER A 209 -9.81 -17.88 0.55
CA SER A 209 -8.52 -18.25 1.14
C SER A 209 -7.74 -17.05 1.73
N LEU A 210 -8.20 -15.83 1.47
CA LEU A 210 -7.58 -14.61 2.01
C LEU A 210 -7.89 -14.44 3.49
N ARG A 211 -6.98 -13.72 4.17
CA ARG A 211 -7.11 -13.39 5.59
C ARG A 211 -8.36 -12.54 5.84
N PRO A 212 -9.01 -12.69 7.01
CA PRO A 212 -10.17 -11.86 7.37
C PRO A 212 -9.79 -10.38 7.46
N ALA A 213 -10.75 -9.47 7.29
CA ALA A 213 -10.51 -8.02 7.25
C ALA A 213 -9.92 -7.45 8.55
N ASP A 214 -10.18 -8.10 9.68
CA ASP A 214 -9.68 -7.72 11.01
C ASP A 214 -8.32 -8.37 11.36
N ALA A 215 -7.67 -9.03 10.39
CA ALA A 215 -6.37 -9.65 10.62
C ALA A 215 -5.35 -8.61 11.15
N PRO A 216 -4.53 -8.98 12.15
CA PRO A 216 -3.55 -8.07 12.74
C PRO A 216 -2.54 -7.56 11.70
N TRP A 217 -1.86 -6.44 11.98
CA TRP A 217 -0.82 -5.89 11.10
C TRP A 217 0.53 -5.73 11.81
N PRO A 218 1.20 -6.85 12.20
CA PRO A 218 2.40 -6.76 13.05
C PRO A 218 3.53 -5.91 12.45
N ALA A 219 3.71 -5.95 11.13
CA ALA A 219 4.73 -5.16 10.43
C ALA A 219 4.51 -3.64 10.58
N ARG A 220 3.26 -3.17 10.49
CA ARG A 220 2.91 -1.76 10.75
C ARG A 220 3.03 -1.42 12.22
N GLU A 221 2.60 -2.29 13.12
CA GLU A 221 2.72 -2.07 14.57
C GLU A 221 4.19 -1.88 15.00
N GLU A 222 5.11 -2.65 14.43
CA GLU A 222 6.54 -2.45 14.65
C GLU A 222 7.04 -1.14 14.04
N LEU A 223 6.61 -0.79 12.82
CA LEU A 223 6.98 0.48 12.17
C LEU A 223 6.56 1.68 13.04
N LEU A 224 5.32 1.69 13.52
CA LEU A 224 4.77 2.78 14.32
C LEU A 224 5.47 2.93 15.68
N ARG A 225 5.80 1.81 16.35
CA ARG A 225 6.55 1.85 17.62
C ARG A 225 7.88 2.59 17.53
N ARG A 226 8.45 2.68 16.33
CA ARG A 226 9.75 3.32 16.08
C ARG A 226 9.62 4.76 15.60
N GLN A 227 8.44 5.16 15.12
CA GLN A 227 8.17 6.53 14.69
C GLN A 227 7.72 7.45 15.83
N THR A 228 7.38 6.93 17.01
CA THR A 228 6.88 7.69 18.18
C THR A 228 7.90 8.67 18.79
N VAL A 229 9.08 8.84 18.19
CA VAL A 229 10.20 9.62 18.74
C VAL A 229 10.32 11.02 18.08
N TYR A 230 9.39 11.38 17.18
CA TYR A 230 9.33 12.69 16.50
C TYR A 230 8.22 13.61 16.99
#